data_AF-A0A2U2RLZ8-F1
#
_entry.id   AF-A0A2U2RLZ8-F1
#
_cell.length_a   1.000
_cell.length_b   1.000
_cell.length_c   1.000
_cell.angle_alpha   90.00
_cell.angle_beta   90.00
_cell.angle_gamma   90.00
#
_symmetry.space_group_name_H-M   'P 1'
#
loop_
_entity.id
_entity.type
_entity.pdbx_description
1 polymer ?
#
loop_
_entity_poly.entity_id
_entity_poly.type
_entity_poly.pdbx_seq_one_letter_code
_entity_poly.pdbx_strand_id
1 'polypeptide(L)'
;MTHPPSSPPPSHQPRPVPSEQSPPAQQTGRAPRGQQAPFVHYELPRLYDTSARPAGALTRARYAPAPMQAPQDQQPASAWSTQTRRIQQVQQQKPGMPVPVVLGWILAVLLGFALLVVLSLLFLLYVLGGADPAAWILQAILAAFSLLVIVGVIVLADRWDPQPLPLLLCAVLWGAAVAAGTAYIVNSLIMILAYSAVGDESIAMGIGAVLGAPFVEETMKGLGLVVLFLLGRRYFNGPLDGLVYGALIGEGFAFTENITYYGDAWNNGQVGGIASSVVIRGVIGIFGHAIYTSLTGVIMGLVARKWGTLPGVLIFLVATWPGMFLHFAWNGSATLFPSLGALLIMLIAEFALSALWLGLIAVLVFDESRLTRVRLGEYANMGWLTHEEVTMLGTWKGRREGRAWARSIGALPAMKRFIKEAAALAATRQRLLADGASPRAITHERDLLGRLTSNRSALLTRA
;
A
#
# COMPACT_ATOMS: atom_id res chain seq x y z
N MET A 1 36.89 -81.39 -55.61
CA MET A 1 36.41 -81.58 -57.00
C MET A 1 35.26 -80.62 -57.22
N THR A 2 35.44 -79.75 -58.20
CA THR A 2 34.61 -78.60 -58.59
C THR A 2 33.45 -79.02 -59.47
N HIS A 3 32.23 -78.51 -59.22
CA HIS A 3 31.22 -78.24 -60.26
C HIS A 3 30.30 -77.08 -59.82
N PRO A 4 29.70 -76.33 -60.78
CA PRO A 4 29.37 -74.90 -60.68
C PRO A 4 27.89 -74.61 -60.37
N PRO A 5 27.49 -73.34 -60.14
CA PRO A 5 26.09 -72.94 -59.97
C PRO A 5 25.42 -72.59 -61.31
N SER A 6 24.12 -72.87 -61.43
CA SER A 6 23.24 -72.47 -62.52
C SER A 6 22.23 -71.40 -62.07
N SER A 7 22.03 -70.42 -62.94
CA SER A 7 21.21 -69.20 -62.81
C SER A 7 19.69 -69.47 -63.01
N PRO A 8 18.81 -68.46 -62.76
CA PRO A 8 17.47 -68.63 -62.20
C PRO A 8 16.29 -68.51 -63.21
N PRO A 9 15.05 -68.77 -62.75
CA PRO A 9 13.82 -68.23 -63.36
C PRO A 9 12.95 -67.42 -62.36
N PRO A 10 11.87 -66.74 -62.82
CA PRO A 10 11.56 -65.38 -62.38
C PRO A 10 10.36 -65.23 -61.42
N SER A 11 10.23 -63.98 -60.98
CA SER A 11 9.18 -63.35 -60.19
C SER A 11 7.73 -63.76 -60.49
N HIS A 12 6.99 -64.11 -59.45
CA HIS A 12 5.53 -63.99 -59.37
C HIS A 12 5.11 -63.36 -58.03
N GLN A 13 4.18 -62.39 -58.12
CA GLN A 13 3.61 -61.58 -57.04
C GLN A 13 2.89 -62.43 -55.97
N PRO A 14 2.94 -62.06 -54.68
CA PRO A 14 2.03 -62.60 -53.67
C PRO A 14 0.78 -61.73 -53.49
N ARG A 15 -0.40 -62.37 -53.60
CA ARG A 15 -1.69 -61.92 -53.05
C ARG A 15 -1.76 -62.17 -51.53
N PRO A 16 -2.67 -61.51 -50.79
CA PRO A 16 -2.56 -61.30 -49.34
C PRO A 16 -2.94 -62.53 -48.50
N VAL A 17 -2.28 -62.67 -47.35
CA VAL A 17 -2.52 -63.69 -46.31
C VAL A 17 -3.58 -63.19 -45.32
N PRO A 18 -4.49 -64.03 -44.79
CA PRO A 18 -5.49 -63.63 -43.80
C PRO A 18 -4.85 -63.47 -42.41
N SER A 19 -5.16 -62.38 -41.70
CA SER A 19 -4.68 -62.10 -40.34
C SER A 19 -5.32 -63.01 -39.29
N GLU A 20 -4.49 -63.68 -38.51
CA GLU A 20 -4.84 -64.41 -37.29
C GLU A 20 -5.49 -63.49 -36.24
N GLN A 21 -6.56 -63.99 -35.63
CA GLN A 21 -7.24 -63.36 -34.51
C GLN A 21 -6.36 -63.43 -33.25
N SER A 22 -6.01 -62.27 -32.70
CA SER A 22 -5.38 -62.13 -31.39
C SER A 22 -6.44 -62.00 -30.28
N PRO A 23 -6.18 -62.50 -29.05
CA PRO A 23 -7.13 -62.45 -27.93
C PRO A 23 -7.35 -61.03 -27.39
N PRO A 24 -8.48 -60.76 -26.70
CA PRO A 24 -8.84 -59.41 -26.27
C PRO A 24 -7.89 -58.89 -25.17
N ALA A 25 -7.20 -57.81 -25.48
CA ALA A 25 -6.45 -57.02 -24.50
C ALA A 25 -7.41 -56.41 -23.48
N GLN A 26 -7.18 -56.72 -22.19
CA GLN A 26 -7.80 -56.02 -21.07
C GLN A 26 -7.50 -54.51 -21.19
N GLN A 27 -8.54 -53.73 -21.47
CA GLN A 27 -8.50 -52.28 -21.32
C GLN A 27 -8.28 -51.97 -19.85
N THR A 28 -7.05 -51.64 -19.48
CA THR A 28 -6.77 -50.90 -18.26
C THR A 28 -7.42 -49.52 -18.42
N GLY A 29 -8.52 -49.31 -17.72
CA GLY A 29 -9.24 -48.04 -17.71
C GLY A 29 -8.30 -46.90 -17.33
N ARG A 30 -7.94 -46.09 -18.32
CA ARG A 30 -7.25 -44.83 -18.11
C ARG A 30 -8.24 -43.93 -17.36
N ALA A 31 -7.94 -43.60 -16.10
CA ALA A 31 -8.70 -42.61 -15.35
C ALA A 31 -8.89 -41.34 -16.20
N PRO A 32 -10.07 -40.68 -16.18
CA PRO A 32 -10.25 -39.45 -16.92
C PRO A 32 -9.21 -38.45 -16.44
N ARG A 33 -8.38 -37.93 -17.35
CA ARG A 33 -7.65 -36.68 -17.10
C ARG A 33 -8.72 -35.65 -16.75
N GLY A 34 -8.77 -35.21 -15.48
CA GLY A 34 -9.66 -34.14 -15.06
C GLY A 34 -9.53 -32.99 -16.06
N GLN A 35 -10.66 -32.55 -16.63
CA GLN A 35 -10.69 -31.35 -17.46
C GLN A 35 -10.11 -30.22 -16.62
N GLN A 36 -8.93 -29.74 -17.00
CA GLN A 36 -8.38 -28.52 -16.42
C GLN A 36 -9.40 -27.42 -16.70
N ALA A 37 -9.80 -26.69 -15.66
CA ALA A 37 -10.67 -25.53 -15.82
C ALA A 37 -10.06 -24.61 -16.89
N PRO A 38 -10.89 -24.00 -17.77
CA PRO A 38 -10.39 -23.16 -18.84
C PRO A 38 -9.52 -22.05 -18.28
N PHE A 39 -8.36 -21.84 -18.89
CA PHE A 39 -7.45 -20.77 -18.52
C PHE A 39 -8.16 -19.43 -18.73
N VAL A 40 -8.22 -18.59 -17.70
CA VAL A 40 -8.81 -17.25 -17.80
C VAL A 40 -7.70 -16.21 -17.73
N HIS A 41 -7.59 -15.42 -18.79
CA HIS A 41 -6.75 -14.23 -18.79
C HIS A 41 -7.44 -13.11 -18.03
N TYR A 42 -6.91 -12.77 -16.86
CA TYR A 42 -7.25 -11.52 -16.17
C TYR A 42 -6.33 -10.44 -16.74
N GLU A 43 -6.88 -9.44 -17.45
CA GLU A 43 -6.08 -8.43 -18.14
C GLU A 43 -5.10 -7.70 -17.20
N LEU A 44 -3.81 -7.70 -17.54
CA LEU A 44 -2.78 -6.87 -16.93
C LEU A 44 -2.68 -5.55 -17.72
N PRO A 45 -2.83 -4.36 -17.11
CA PRO A 45 -2.53 -3.10 -17.76
C PRO A 45 -1.03 -3.02 -18.02
N ARG A 46 -0.64 -2.29 -19.07
CA ARG A 46 0.78 -2.09 -19.46
C ARG A 46 1.69 -1.59 -18.32
N LEU A 47 1.14 -0.88 -17.32
CA LEU A 47 1.86 -0.43 -16.13
C LEU A 47 2.38 -1.57 -15.24
N TYR A 48 1.73 -2.74 -15.31
CA TYR A 48 1.97 -3.92 -14.47
C TYR A 48 2.77 -5.01 -15.17
N ASP A 49 3.12 -4.79 -16.43
CA ASP A 49 3.87 -5.74 -17.22
C ASP A 49 5.35 -5.74 -16.78
N THR A 50 5.67 -6.66 -15.87
CA THR A 50 7.05 -6.93 -15.45
C THR A 50 7.83 -7.75 -16.49
N SER A 51 7.18 -8.22 -17.57
CA SER A 51 7.84 -8.98 -18.64
C SER A 51 8.71 -8.11 -19.56
N ALA A 52 8.56 -6.77 -19.48
CA ALA A 52 9.18 -5.83 -20.39
C ALA A 52 10.55 -5.27 -19.94
N ARG A 53 11.47 -6.10 -19.44
CA ARG A 53 12.91 -5.74 -19.45
C ARG A 53 13.81 -6.90 -19.86
N PRO A 54 14.76 -6.68 -20.79
CA PRO A 54 15.91 -7.55 -20.96
C PRO A 54 16.85 -7.31 -19.77
N ALA A 55 16.56 -8.00 -18.66
CA ALA A 55 17.48 -8.07 -17.56
C ALA A 55 18.68 -8.95 -18.00
N GLY A 56 19.91 -8.46 -17.79
CA GLY A 56 21.13 -9.26 -18.02
C GLY A 56 21.05 -10.61 -17.28
N ALA A 57 21.76 -11.64 -17.75
CA ALA A 57 21.60 -13.02 -17.28
C ALA A 57 21.66 -13.18 -15.73
N LEU A 58 22.48 -12.38 -15.06
CA LEU A 58 22.60 -12.34 -13.59
C LEU A 58 21.38 -11.74 -12.88
N THR A 59 20.74 -10.74 -13.50
CA THR A 59 19.51 -10.10 -13.02
C THR A 59 18.30 -11.00 -13.31
N ARG A 60 18.30 -11.72 -14.43
CA ARG A 60 17.23 -12.66 -14.80
C ARG A 60 17.09 -13.81 -13.80
N ALA A 61 18.19 -14.29 -13.20
CA ALA A 61 18.14 -15.34 -12.17
C ALA A 61 17.65 -14.83 -10.80
N ARG A 62 17.93 -13.56 -10.43
CA ARG A 62 17.46 -12.95 -9.17
C ARG A 62 16.00 -12.48 -9.23
N TYR A 63 15.52 -12.09 -10.41
CA TYR A 63 14.16 -11.57 -10.64
C TYR A 63 13.30 -12.50 -11.50
N ALA A 64 13.71 -13.76 -11.70
CA ALA A 64 12.83 -14.76 -12.30
C ALA A 64 11.56 -14.88 -11.44
N PRO A 65 10.35 -14.83 -12.04
CA PRO A 65 9.13 -15.10 -11.31
C PRO A 65 9.29 -16.43 -10.57
N ALA A 66 9.02 -16.45 -9.27
CA ALA A 66 9.07 -17.67 -8.49
C ALA A 66 8.23 -18.73 -9.23
N PRO A 67 8.81 -19.88 -9.63
CA PRO A 67 8.04 -20.93 -10.27
C PRO A 67 6.92 -21.33 -9.32
N MET A 68 5.67 -21.10 -9.73
CA MET A 68 4.52 -21.50 -8.93
C MET A 68 4.48 -23.01 -8.94
N GLN A 69 4.71 -23.62 -7.76
CA GLN A 69 4.52 -25.05 -7.63
C GLN A 69 3.02 -25.35 -7.78
N ALA A 70 2.71 -26.10 -8.83
CA ALA A 70 1.40 -26.74 -8.95
C ALA A 70 1.18 -27.62 -7.70
N PRO A 71 -0.05 -27.68 -7.17
CA PRO A 71 -0.33 -28.59 -6.07
C PRO A 71 -0.02 -30.03 -6.50
N GLN A 72 0.53 -30.84 -5.58
CA GLN A 72 0.89 -32.25 -5.87
C GLN A 72 -0.32 -33.11 -6.29
N ASP A 73 -1.54 -32.68 -5.92
CA ASP A 73 -2.80 -33.24 -6.40
C ASP A 73 -3.70 -32.10 -6.91
N GLN A 74 -4.25 -32.22 -8.12
CA GLN A 74 -5.36 -31.36 -8.54
C GLN A 74 -6.53 -31.57 -7.57
N GLN A 75 -7.15 -30.48 -7.11
CA GLN A 75 -8.21 -30.60 -6.12
C GLN A 75 -9.39 -31.44 -6.64
N PRO A 76 -9.78 -32.53 -5.94
CA PRO A 76 -10.95 -33.30 -6.32
C PRO A 76 -12.23 -32.51 -6.03
N ALA A 77 -13.26 -32.72 -6.85
CA ALA A 77 -14.59 -32.11 -6.66
C ALA A 77 -15.30 -32.52 -5.36
N SER A 78 -14.79 -33.51 -4.61
CA SER A 78 -15.25 -33.84 -3.27
C SER A 78 -14.10 -34.23 -2.34
N ALA A 79 -13.99 -33.54 -1.20
CA ALA A 79 -12.80 -33.43 -0.37
C ALA A 79 -12.99 -34.02 1.05
N TRP A 80 -13.55 -35.22 1.16
CA TRP A 80 -13.94 -35.76 2.48
C TRP A 80 -12.86 -36.58 3.19
N SER A 81 -11.90 -37.20 2.49
CA SER A 81 -10.99 -38.18 3.13
C SER A 81 -9.56 -37.70 3.42
N THR A 82 -9.06 -36.63 2.78
CA THR A 82 -7.68 -36.12 2.99
C THR A 82 -7.59 -34.92 3.97
N GLN A 83 -8.72 -34.41 4.44
CA GLN A 83 -8.82 -33.10 5.10
C GLN A 83 -8.50 -33.14 6.61
N THR A 84 -8.76 -34.25 7.29
CA THR A 84 -8.62 -34.38 8.74
C THR A 84 -7.16 -34.39 9.23
N ARG A 85 -6.21 -34.91 8.43
CA ARG A 85 -4.79 -34.99 8.82
C ARG A 85 -4.04 -33.65 8.73
N ARG A 86 -4.48 -32.71 7.88
CA ARG A 86 -3.87 -31.36 7.75
C ARG A 86 -4.39 -30.35 8.77
N ILE A 87 -5.66 -30.47 9.19
CA ILE A 87 -6.27 -29.56 10.17
C ILE A 87 -5.54 -29.63 11.53
N GLN A 88 -5.08 -30.82 11.93
CA GLN A 88 -4.32 -31.00 13.18
C GLN A 88 -2.91 -30.38 13.15
N GLN A 89 -2.25 -30.34 11.99
CA GLN A 89 -0.90 -29.74 11.88
C GLN A 89 -0.93 -28.20 11.83
N VAL A 90 -1.97 -27.58 11.27
CA VAL A 90 -2.09 -26.10 11.18
C VAL A 90 -2.56 -25.47 12.50
N GLN A 91 -3.31 -26.21 13.33
CA GLN A 91 -3.79 -25.71 14.63
C GLN A 91 -2.69 -25.44 15.67
N GLN A 92 -1.47 -25.95 15.47
CA GLN A 92 -0.40 -25.86 16.47
C GLN A 92 0.51 -24.62 16.37
N GLN A 93 0.46 -23.85 15.27
CA GLN A 93 1.26 -22.63 15.19
C GLN A 93 0.34 -21.41 15.37
N LYS A 94 0.24 -20.89 16.60
CA LYS A 94 -0.14 -19.49 16.79
C LYS A 94 0.99 -18.64 16.20
N PRO A 95 0.81 -17.96 15.06
CA PRO A 95 1.87 -17.10 14.56
C PRO A 95 2.09 -15.97 15.55
N GLY A 96 3.32 -15.84 16.07
CA GLY A 96 3.71 -14.71 16.90
C GLY A 96 3.47 -13.37 16.19
N MET A 97 3.35 -12.29 16.96
CA MET A 97 3.23 -10.96 16.35
C MET A 97 4.42 -10.71 15.44
N PRO A 98 4.18 -10.29 14.19
CA PRO A 98 5.29 -10.19 13.28
C PRO A 98 6.16 -8.96 13.56
N VAL A 99 7.48 -9.10 13.45
CA VAL A 99 8.51 -8.15 13.92
C VAL A 99 8.23 -6.67 13.58
N PRO A 100 7.84 -6.29 12.34
CA PRO A 100 7.50 -4.89 12.02
C PRO A 100 6.40 -4.27 12.89
N VAL A 101 5.46 -5.08 13.40
CA VAL A 101 4.38 -4.60 14.28
C VAL A 101 4.94 -4.30 15.68
N VAL A 102 5.85 -5.14 16.18
CA VAL A 102 6.51 -4.92 17.48
C VAL A 102 7.41 -3.69 17.41
N LEU A 103 8.24 -3.59 16.37
CA LEU A 103 9.07 -2.40 16.15
C LEU A 103 8.22 -1.15 15.91
N GLY A 104 7.07 -1.28 15.24
CA GLY A 104 6.10 -0.20 15.08
C GLY A 104 5.57 0.31 16.42
N TRP A 105 5.23 -0.56 17.37
CA TRP A 105 4.82 -0.13 18.71
C TRP A 105 5.95 0.59 19.47
N ILE A 106 7.17 0.06 19.40
CA ILE A 106 8.34 0.70 20.02
C ILE A 106 8.53 2.10 19.44
N LEU A 107 8.51 2.22 18.11
CA LEU A 107 8.62 3.51 17.43
C LEU A 107 7.48 4.45 17.80
N ALA A 108 6.23 3.98 17.88
CA ALA A 108 5.09 4.79 18.27
C ALA A 108 5.24 5.35 19.70
N VAL A 109 5.76 4.56 20.64
CA VAL A 109 6.03 5.04 22.01
C VAL A 109 7.12 6.12 22.01
N LEU A 110 8.21 5.91 21.27
CA LEU A 110 9.30 6.89 21.15
C LEU A 110 8.81 8.19 20.50
N LEU A 111 8.03 8.10 19.42
CA LEU A 111 7.45 9.26 18.75
C LEU A 111 6.40 9.96 19.62
N GLY A 112 5.67 9.21 20.45
CA GLY A 112 4.76 9.79 21.44
C GLY A 112 5.50 10.63 22.49
N PHE A 113 6.63 10.15 22.99
CA PHE A 113 7.49 10.95 23.87
C PHE A 113 8.07 12.18 23.15
N ALA A 114 8.52 12.01 21.90
CA ALA A 114 8.98 13.14 21.09
C ALA A 114 7.88 14.20 20.89
N LEU A 115 6.63 13.78 20.66
CA LEU A 115 5.48 14.69 20.55
C LEU A 115 5.26 15.47 21.85
N LEU A 116 5.32 14.80 23.01
CA LEU A 116 5.20 15.46 24.31
C LEU A 116 6.28 16.52 24.51
N VAL A 117 7.53 16.23 24.13
CA VAL A 117 8.64 17.20 24.21
C VAL A 117 8.38 18.40 23.30
N VAL A 118 7.98 18.17 22.05
CA VAL A 118 7.70 19.24 21.08
C VAL A 118 6.52 20.10 21.54
N LEU A 119 5.40 19.51 21.93
CA LEU A 119 4.24 20.26 22.40
C LEU A 119 4.53 21.01 23.71
N SER A 120 5.32 20.44 24.61
CA SER A 120 5.73 21.11 25.85
C SER A 120 6.63 22.31 25.57
N LEU A 121 7.56 22.19 24.61
CA LEU A 121 8.41 23.29 24.17
C LEU A 121 7.56 24.41 23.55
N LEU A 122 6.68 24.08 22.59
CA LEU A 122 5.83 25.07 21.93
C LEU A 122 4.88 25.75 22.92
N PHE A 123 4.29 24.99 23.84
CA PHE A 123 3.48 25.54 24.93
C PHE A 123 4.30 26.47 25.83
N LEU A 124 5.52 26.09 26.22
CA LEU A 124 6.39 26.93 27.02
C LEU A 124 6.71 28.25 26.30
N LEU A 125 7.06 28.18 25.01
CA LEU A 125 7.32 29.36 24.19
C LEU A 125 6.08 30.26 24.08
N TYR A 126 4.90 29.68 23.91
CA TYR A 126 3.63 30.39 23.85
C TYR A 126 3.34 31.16 25.15
N VAL A 127 3.50 30.50 26.31
CA VAL A 127 3.26 31.12 27.63
C VAL A 127 4.33 32.16 27.96
N LEU A 128 5.61 31.89 27.65
CA LEU A 128 6.69 32.86 27.83
C LEU A 128 6.53 34.09 26.93
N GLY A 129 5.84 33.95 25.79
CA GLY A 129 5.41 35.06 24.94
C GLY A 129 4.27 35.91 25.52
N GLY A 130 3.78 35.60 26.71
CA GLY A 130 2.73 36.35 27.41
C GLY A 130 1.30 35.93 27.04
N ALA A 131 1.13 34.81 26.34
CA ALA A 131 -0.19 34.34 25.91
C ALA A 131 -0.91 33.51 27.00
N ASP A 132 -2.25 33.44 26.90
CA ASP A 132 -3.09 32.73 27.87
C ASP A 132 -2.93 31.21 27.76
N PRO A 133 -2.43 30.52 28.82
CA PRO A 133 -2.26 29.06 28.80
C PRO A 133 -3.56 28.29 28.49
N ALA A 134 -4.72 28.82 28.87
CA ALA A 134 -6.01 28.17 28.61
C ALA A 134 -6.37 28.17 27.11
N ALA A 135 -5.98 29.23 26.38
CA ALA A 135 -6.22 29.35 24.95
C ALA A 135 -5.48 28.27 24.15
N TRP A 136 -4.30 27.84 24.59
CA TRP A 136 -3.53 26.76 23.95
C TRP A 136 -4.31 25.45 23.86
N ILE A 137 -5.07 25.10 24.90
CA ILE A 137 -5.88 23.88 24.94
C ILE A 137 -6.98 23.96 23.88
N LEU A 138 -7.63 25.12 23.74
CA LEU A 138 -8.64 25.34 22.70
C LEU A 138 -8.01 25.21 21.30
N GLN A 139 -6.84 25.79 21.07
CA GLN A 139 -6.13 25.71 19.79
C GLN A 139 -5.76 24.27 19.44
N ALA A 140 -5.29 23.49 20.41
CA ALA A 140 -5.01 22.06 20.26
C ALA A 140 -6.26 21.24 19.94
N ILE A 141 -7.40 21.54 20.57
CA ILE A 141 -8.68 20.88 20.25
C ILE A 141 -9.13 21.22 18.83
N LEU A 142 -9.02 22.48 18.42
CA LEU A 142 -9.37 22.92 17.07
C LEU A 142 -8.45 22.29 16.02
N ALA A 143 -7.15 22.19 16.28
CA ALA A 143 -6.21 21.51 15.39
C ALA A 143 -6.45 19.99 15.32
N ALA A 144 -6.91 19.37 16.41
CA ALA A 144 -7.24 17.94 16.40
C ALA A 144 -8.42 17.62 15.48
N PHE A 145 -9.34 18.58 15.24
CA PHE A 145 -10.48 18.38 14.36
C PHE A 145 -10.04 18.03 12.92
N SER A 146 -9.10 18.77 12.34
CA SER A 146 -8.62 18.50 10.97
C SER A 146 -8.00 17.12 10.84
N LEU A 147 -7.15 16.76 11.81
CA LEU A 147 -6.52 15.46 11.90
C LEU A 147 -7.57 14.33 11.94
N LEU A 148 -8.61 14.46 12.76
CA LEU A 148 -9.65 13.44 12.89
C LEU A 148 -10.47 13.26 11.60
N VAL A 149 -10.74 14.34 10.87
CA VAL A 149 -11.44 14.26 9.58
C VAL A 149 -10.62 13.46 8.58
N ILE A 150 -9.33 13.76 8.43
CA ILE A 150 -8.47 13.04 7.47
C ILE A 150 -8.24 11.60 7.91
N VAL A 151 -8.04 11.32 9.20
CA VAL A 151 -8.01 9.94 9.72
C VAL A 151 -9.29 9.20 9.33
N GLY A 152 -10.46 9.84 9.41
CA GLY A 152 -11.73 9.27 8.97
C GLY A 152 -11.77 8.95 7.46
N VAL A 153 -11.29 9.86 6.61
CA VAL A 153 -11.17 9.65 5.16
C VAL A 153 -10.24 8.47 4.86
N ILE A 154 -9.08 8.43 5.51
CA ILE A 154 -8.07 7.38 5.31
C ILE A 154 -8.56 6.01 5.81
N VAL A 155 -9.21 5.94 6.97
CA VAL A 155 -9.83 4.69 7.47
C VAL A 155 -10.93 4.19 6.55
N LEU A 156 -11.62 5.08 5.82
CA LEU A 156 -12.59 4.69 4.80
C LEU A 156 -11.92 4.17 3.53
N ALA A 157 -10.84 4.81 3.09
CA ALA A 157 -10.06 4.40 1.92
C ALA A 157 -9.37 3.04 2.12
N ASP A 158 -8.76 2.82 3.28
CA ASP A 158 -7.94 1.65 3.62
C ASP A 158 -8.76 0.40 4.01
N ARG A 159 -10.07 0.37 3.71
CA ARG A 159 -10.94 -0.76 4.08
C ARG A 159 -10.67 -2.04 3.30
N TRP A 160 -9.96 -1.95 2.17
CA TRP A 160 -9.70 -3.10 1.30
C TRP A 160 -8.61 -4.02 1.85
N ASP A 161 -7.46 -3.45 2.24
CA ASP A 161 -6.35 -4.14 2.89
C ASP A 161 -5.83 -3.31 4.09
N PRO A 162 -6.50 -3.39 5.27
CA PRO A 162 -6.21 -2.50 6.37
C PRO A 162 -4.78 -2.59 6.91
N GLN A 163 -4.15 -1.44 7.07
CA GLN A 163 -2.82 -1.30 7.65
C GLN A 163 -2.79 -1.60 9.15
N PRO A 164 -1.65 -2.06 9.70
CA PRO A 164 -1.51 -2.28 11.13
C PRO A 164 -1.50 -0.95 11.89
N LEU A 165 -2.34 -0.85 12.93
CA LEU A 165 -2.50 0.35 13.76
C LEU A 165 -1.18 1.01 14.20
N PRO A 166 -0.11 0.28 14.62
CA PRO A 166 1.12 0.92 15.06
C PRO A 166 1.80 1.74 13.98
N LEU A 167 1.72 1.32 12.71
CA LEU A 167 2.32 2.08 11.60
C LEU A 167 1.51 3.33 11.27
N LEU A 168 0.18 3.26 11.40
CA LEU A 168 -0.69 4.43 11.28
C LEU A 168 -0.41 5.45 12.39
N LEU A 169 -0.21 4.99 13.62
CA LEU A 169 0.19 5.85 14.74
C LEU A 169 1.57 6.46 14.49
N CYS A 170 2.56 5.68 14.06
CA CYS A 170 3.87 6.19 13.70
C CYS A 170 3.80 7.25 12.60
N ALA A 171 2.91 7.11 11.62
CA ALA A 171 2.72 8.10 10.56
C ALA A 171 2.27 9.46 11.13
N VAL A 172 1.18 9.46 11.91
CA VAL A 172 0.67 10.68 12.56
C VAL A 172 1.72 11.28 13.50
N LEU A 173 2.31 10.47 14.37
CA LEU A 173 3.26 10.95 15.37
C LEU A 173 4.58 11.44 14.74
N TRP A 174 5.03 10.84 13.63
CA TRP A 174 6.19 11.35 12.89
C TRP A 174 5.94 12.76 12.37
N GLY A 175 4.78 12.99 11.75
CA GLY A 175 4.35 14.31 11.29
C GLY A 175 4.31 15.32 12.43
N ALA A 176 3.59 14.96 13.49
CA ALA A 176 3.30 15.85 14.61
C ALA A 176 4.53 16.18 15.47
N ALA A 177 5.47 15.25 15.62
CA ALA A 177 6.64 15.44 16.46
C ALA A 177 7.89 15.76 15.64
N VAL A 178 8.38 14.77 14.88
CA VAL A 178 9.71 14.84 14.26
C VAL A 178 9.71 15.87 13.14
N ALA A 179 8.72 15.79 12.23
CA ALA A 179 8.66 16.70 11.10
C ALA A 179 8.34 18.13 11.54
N ALA A 180 7.28 18.35 12.33
CA ALA A 180 6.92 19.68 12.80
C ALA A 180 7.98 20.31 13.72
N GLY A 181 8.50 19.55 14.69
CA GLY A 181 9.52 20.06 15.61
C GLY A 181 10.84 20.41 14.92
N THR A 182 11.28 19.56 13.97
CA THR A 182 12.50 19.84 13.21
C THR A 182 12.30 21.01 12.25
N ALA A 183 11.15 21.06 11.56
CA ALA A 183 10.82 22.17 10.68
C ALA A 183 10.77 23.50 11.45
N TYR A 184 10.16 23.53 12.62
CA TYR A 184 10.12 24.73 13.47
C TYR A 184 11.53 25.27 13.77
N ILE A 185 12.45 24.39 14.19
CA ILE A 185 13.84 24.77 14.50
C ILE A 185 14.56 25.23 13.24
N VAL A 186 14.53 24.43 12.17
CA VAL A 186 15.30 24.69 10.95
C VAL A 186 14.76 25.93 10.21
N ASN A 187 13.45 26.11 10.13
CA ASN A 187 12.82 27.29 9.52
C ASN A 187 13.21 28.56 10.29
N SER A 188 13.24 28.50 11.63
CA SER A 188 13.70 29.62 12.47
C SER A 188 15.17 29.97 12.18
N LEU A 189 16.04 28.97 12.01
CA LEU A 189 17.44 29.18 11.63
C LEU A 189 17.58 29.76 10.21
N ILE A 190 16.80 29.26 9.25
CA ILE A 190 16.78 29.80 7.87
C ILE A 190 16.39 31.27 7.88
N MET A 191 15.39 31.65 8.69
CA MET A 191 14.97 33.04 8.85
C MET A 191 16.10 33.94 9.37
N ILE A 192 16.79 33.52 10.44
CA ILE A 192 17.92 34.27 11.02
C ILE A 192 19.05 34.42 9.99
N LEU A 193 19.39 33.34 9.28
CA LEU A 193 20.45 33.34 8.28
C LEU A 193 20.09 34.20 7.07
N ALA A 194 18.85 34.11 6.57
CA ALA A 194 18.37 34.92 5.46
C ALA A 194 18.40 36.42 5.81
N TYR A 195 17.98 36.78 7.02
CA TYR A 195 18.08 38.14 7.51
C TYR A 195 19.53 38.62 7.60
N SER A 196 20.43 37.79 8.12
CA SER A 196 21.86 38.12 8.20
C SER A 196 22.53 38.31 6.83
N ALA A 197 22.02 37.63 5.79
CA ALA A 197 22.59 37.68 4.45
C ALA A 197 22.06 38.85 3.62
N VAL A 198 20.77 39.19 3.76
CA VAL A 198 20.10 40.20 2.91
C VAL A 198 19.95 41.55 3.63
N GLY A 199 19.92 41.56 4.97
CA GLY A 199 19.72 42.77 5.77
C GLY A 199 18.30 43.34 5.72
N ASP A 200 17.38 42.71 4.98
CA ASP A 200 15.99 43.11 4.84
C ASP A 200 15.07 42.03 5.43
N GLU A 201 14.25 42.44 6.40
CA GLU A 201 13.35 41.54 7.12
C GLU A 201 12.23 40.99 6.23
N SER A 202 11.70 41.81 5.32
CA SER A 202 10.62 41.40 4.42
C SER A 202 11.09 40.37 3.40
N ILE A 203 12.29 40.56 2.84
CA ILE A 203 12.89 39.61 1.90
C ILE A 203 13.28 38.32 2.64
N ALA A 204 13.83 38.42 3.85
CA ALA A 204 14.14 37.25 4.67
C ALA A 204 12.88 36.43 5.00
N MET A 205 11.78 37.09 5.38
CA MET A 205 10.47 36.46 5.59
C MET A 205 9.96 35.78 4.33
N GLY A 206 10.06 36.43 3.17
CA GLY A 206 9.69 35.84 1.89
C GLY A 206 10.52 34.59 1.57
N ILE A 207 11.84 34.63 1.71
CA ILE A 207 12.73 33.48 1.47
C ILE A 207 12.40 32.34 2.43
N GLY A 208 12.26 32.63 3.72
CA GLY A 208 11.95 31.63 4.73
C GLY A 208 10.59 30.98 4.51
N ALA A 209 9.54 31.78 4.33
CA ALA A 209 8.17 31.28 4.18
C ALA A 209 7.91 30.61 2.83
N VAL A 210 8.43 31.17 1.73
CA VAL A 210 8.13 30.66 0.38
C VAL A 210 9.07 29.54 -0.03
N LEU A 211 10.36 29.58 0.34
CA LEU A 211 11.34 28.59 -0.11
C LEU A 211 11.82 27.67 1.02
N GLY A 212 12.20 28.24 2.16
CA GLY A 212 12.75 27.49 3.28
C GLY A 212 11.77 26.48 3.86
N ALA A 213 10.60 26.97 4.28
CA ALA A 213 9.57 26.20 4.95
C ALA A 213 9.10 25.01 4.11
N PRO A 214 8.60 25.17 2.86
CA PRO A 214 8.11 24.01 2.13
C PRO A 214 9.20 22.98 1.79
N PHE A 215 10.44 23.43 1.55
CA PHE A 215 11.56 22.53 1.29
C PHE A 215 11.86 21.67 2.52
N VAL A 216 12.02 22.29 3.69
CA VAL A 216 12.35 21.58 4.93
C VAL A 216 11.19 20.68 5.35
N GLU A 217 9.99 21.20 5.32
CA GLU A 217 8.81 20.51 5.82
C GLU A 217 8.46 19.27 4.99
N GLU A 218 8.38 19.40 3.67
CA GLU A 218 8.04 18.26 2.81
C GLU A 218 9.18 17.23 2.78
N THR A 219 10.44 17.65 2.95
CA THR A 219 11.56 16.72 3.14
C THR A 219 11.39 15.92 4.43
N MET A 220 11.15 16.60 5.56
CA MET A 220 11.02 15.94 6.88
C MET A 220 9.77 15.05 6.97
N LYS A 221 8.64 15.47 6.38
CA LYS A 221 7.44 14.65 6.23
C LYS A 221 7.75 13.40 5.39
N GLY A 222 8.36 13.58 4.23
CA GLY A 222 8.69 12.48 3.34
C GLY A 222 9.74 11.50 3.90
N LEU A 223 10.66 11.95 4.77
CA LEU A 223 11.56 11.04 5.51
C LEU A 223 10.78 10.05 6.39
N GLY A 224 9.61 10.45 6.92
CA GLY A 224 8.71 9.55 7.65
C GLY A 224 8.20 8.41 6.77
N LEU A 225 7.88 8.70 5.51
CA LEU A 225 7.52 7.66 4.54
C LEU A 225 8.68 6.69 4.32
N VAL A 226 9.92 7.17 4.20
CA VAL A 226 11.10 6.31 4.06
C VAL A 226 11.27 5.41 5.28
N VAL A 227 11.15 5.95 6.49
CA VAL A 227 11.23 5.18 7.74
C VAL A 227 10.14 4.10 7.80
N LEU A 228 8.89 4.45 7.53
CA LEU A 228 7.77 3.50 7.51
C LEU A 228 7.91 2.46 6.41
N PHE A 229 8.40 2.86 5.24
CA PHE A 229 8.67 1.97 4.11
C PHE A 229 9.73 0.93 4.47
N LEU A 230 10.83 1.35 5.10
CA LEU A 230 11.91 0.44 5.52
C LEU A 230 11.48 -0.47 6.68
N LEU A 231 10.80 0.10 7.67
CA LEU A 231 10.28 -0.62 8.83
C LEU A 231 9.22 -1.65 8.45
N GLY A 232 8.33 -1.26 7.55
CA GLY A 232 7.07 -1.92 7.25
C GLY A 232 6.90 -2.31 5.79
N ARG A 233 7.95 -2.57 5.01
CA ARG A 233 7.92 -2.81 3.55
C ARG A 233 6.79 -3.72 3.05
N ARG A 234 6.45 -4.77 3.80
CA ARG A 234 5.36 -5.71 3.46
C ARG A 234 3.94 -5.14 3.57
N TYR A 235 3.80 -4.01 4.25
CA TYR A 235 2.60 -3.20 4.42
C TYR A 235 2.61 -1.98 3.47
N PHE A 236 3.68 -1.82 2.68
CA PHE A 236 3.79 -0.77 1.68
C PHE A 236 3.85 -1.43 0.29
N ASN A 237 2.71 -1.89 -0.19
CA ASN A 237 2.55 -2.73 -1.38
C ASN A 237 2.26 -1.93 -2.66
N GLY A 238 1.82 -0.69 -2.52
CA GLY A 238 1.55 0.17 -3.65
C GLY A 238 1.26 1.63 -3.31
N PRO A 239 0.81 2.39 -4.33
CA PRO A 239 0.43 3.79 -4.19
C PRO A 239 -0.63 4.08 -3.14
N LEU A 240 -1.62 3.20 -2.93
CA LEU A 240 -2.65 3.45 -1.91
C LEU A 240 -2.03 3.47 -0.50
N ASP A 241 -1.18 2.50 -0.17
CA ASP A 241 -0.48 2.48 1.12
C ASP A 241 0.38 3.73 1.32
N GLY A 242 1.07 4.15 0.26
CA GLY A 242 1.87 5.37 0.28
C GLY A 242 1.04 6.63 0.48
N LEU A 243 -0.14 6.71 -0.17
CA LEU A 243 -1.11 7.78 0.06
C LEU A 243 -1.58 7.78 1.52
N VAL A 244 -1.96 6.61 2.06
CA VAL A 244 -2.43 6.45 3.44
C VAL A 244 -1.39 6.94 4.44
N TYR A 245 -0.15 6.47 4.36
CA TYR A 245 0.91 6.93 5.27
C TYR A 245 1.28 8.40 5.03
N GLY A 246 1.29 8.85 3.77
CA GLY A 246 1.65 10.22 3.42
C GLY A 246 0.64 11.24 3.95
N ALA A 247 -0.65 10.96 3.77
CA ALA A 247 -1.73 11.77 4.29
C ALA A 247 -1.66 11.91 5.82
N LEU A 248 -1.44 10.79 6.53
CA LEU A 248 -1.36 10.78 7.98
C LEU A 248 -0.13 11.52 8.52
N ILE A 249 1.02 11.43 7.83
CA ILE A 249 2.21 12.24 8.18
C ILE A 249 1.93 13.72 7.94
N GLY A 250 1.36 14.06 6.78
CA GLY A 250 1.00 15.45 6.44
C GLY A 250 0.08 16.07 7.48
N GLU A 251 -0.96 15.35 7.91
CA GLU A 251 -1.90 15.85 8.91
C GLU A 251 -1.40 15.81 10.33
N GLY A 252 -0.54 14.85 10.67
CA GLY A 252 0.21 14.90 11.92
C GLY A 252 1.01 16.21 12.01
N PHE A 253 1.69 16.58 10.93
CA PHE A 253 2.40 17.86 10.87
C PHE A 253 1.44 19.05 10.98
N ALA A 254 0.36 19.03 10.20
CA ALA A 254 -0.66 20.09 10.20
C ALA A 254 -1.28 20.29 11.58
N PHE A 255 -1.43 19.22 12.38
CA PHE A 255 -1.92 19.31 13.75
C PHE A 255 -1.02 20.22 14.60
N THR A 256 0.30 19.95 14.65
CA THR A 256 1.23 20.75 15.46
C THR A 256 1.37 22.16 14.89
N GLU A 257 1.40 22.31 13.57
CA GLU A 257 1.52 23.60 12.91
C GLU A 257 0.27 24.48 13.12
N ASN A 258 -0.92 23.91 13.01
CA ASN A 258 -2.16 24.67 13.21
C ASN A 258 -2.30 25.18 14.64
N ILE A 259 -1.76 24.49 15.64
CA ILE A 259 -1.72 25.01 17.02
C ILE A 259 -0.98 26.34 17.07
N THR A 260 0.21 26.42 16.46
CA THR A 260 1.00 27.66 16.46
C THR A 260 0.31 28.76 15.66
N TYR A 261 -0.24 28.46 14.47
CA TYR A 261 -0.98 29.45 13.68
C TYR A 261 -2.25 29.96 14.37
N TYR A 262 -2.98 29.11 15.08
CA TYR A 262 -4.15 29.53 15.84
C TYR A 262 -3.76 30.36 17.07
N GLY A 263 -2.65 30.02 17.72
CA GLY A 263 -2.06 30.80 18.81
C GLY A 263 -1.61 32.18 18.37
N ASP A 264 -0.90 32.28 17.25
CA ASP A 264 -0.44 33.55 16.70
C ASP A 264 -1.64 34.42 16.26
N ALA A 265 -2.66 33.82 15.64
CA ALA A 265 -3.89 34.53 15.31
C ALA A 265 -4.64 35.01 16.56
N TRP A 266 -4.64 34.23 17.65
CA TRP A 266 -5.24 34.62 18.94
C TRP A 266 -4.52 35.83 19.54
N ASN A 267 -3.18 35.84 19.47
CA ASN A 267 -2.36 36.89 20.07
C ASN A 267 -2.40 38.21 19.27
N ASN A 268 -2.52 38.13 17.93
CA ASN A 268 -2.42 39.28 17.03
C ASN A 268 -3.77 39.94 16.66
N GLY A 269 -4.91 39.35 17.01
CA GLY A 269 -6.21 39.95 16.68
C GLY A 269 -7.41 39.27 17.35
N GLN A 270 -8.41 40.07 17.73
CA GLN A 270 -9.69 39.66 18.33
C GLN A 270 -10.33 38.46 17.60
N VAL A 271 -11.20 37.71 18.28
CA VAL A 271 -11.95 36.48 17.89
C VAL A 271 -12.15 36.24 16.36
N GLY A 272 -12.38 37.28 15.55
CA GLY A 272 -12.43 37.20 14.10
C GLY A 272 -11.16 36.66 13.40
N GLY A 273 -9.96 36.96 13.88
CA GLY A 273 -8.70 36.48 13.29
C GLY A 273 -8.50 34.97 13.45
N ILE A 274 -8.91 34.45 14.60
CA ILE A 274 -8.92 33.02 14.89
C ILE A 274 -9.97 32.32 14.04
N ALA A 275 -11.19 32.86 14.00
CA ALA A 275 -12.26 32.31 13.18
C ALA A 275 -11.84 32.23 11.70
N SER A 276 -11.19 33.26 11.16
CA SER A 276 -10.65 33.21 9.81
C SER A 276 -9.54 32.18 9.64
N SER A 277 -8.60 32.07 10.59
CA SER A 277 -7.49 31.11 10.51
C SER A 277 -7.99 29.66 10.59
N VAL A 278 -8.93 29.38 11.50
CA VAL A 278 -9.58 28.07 11.65
C VAL A 278 -10.38 27.71 10.41
N VAL A 279 -11.13 28.64 9.82
CA VAL A 279 -11.90 28.37 8.60
C VAL A 279 -10.96 28.13 7.41
N ILE A 280 -9.98 29.01 7.19
CA ILE A 280 -9.07 28.90 6.04
C ILE A 280 -8.20 27.66 6.16
N ARG A 281 -7.60 27.40 7.32
CA ARG A 281 -6.63 26.30 7.51
C ARG A 281 -7.29 25.00 7.95
N GLY A 282 -8.18 25.07 8.93
CA GLY A 282 -8.79 23.88 9.58
C GLY A 282 -10.00 23.31 8.85
N VAL A 283 -10.64 24.07 7.94
CA VAL A 283 -11.82 23.63 7.19
C VAL A 283 -11.58 23.63 5.70
N ILE A 284 -11.14 24.76 5.12
CA ILE A 284 -10.97 24.86 3.66
C ILE A 284 -9.66 24.20 3.22
N GLY A 285 -8.55 24.52 3.87
CA GLY A 285 -7.21 23.97 3.61
C GLY A 285 -6.92 22.64 4.31
N ILE A 286 -7.96 21.95 4.78
CA ILE A 286 -7.85 20.71 5.57
C ILE A 286 -7.12 19.57 4.85
N PHE A 287 -7.01 19.63 3.52
CA PHE A 287 -6.37 18.60 2.71
C PHE A 287 -4.95 18.96 2.28
N GLY A 288 -4.51 20.22 2.41
CA GLY A 288 -3.27 20.70 1.79
C GLY A 288 -2.05 19.85 2.15
N HIS A 289 -1.74 19.72 3.44
CA HIS A 289 -0.61 18.90 3.89
C HIS A 289 -0.80 17.41 3.59
N ALA A 290 -2.03 16.89 3.75
CA ALA A 290 -2.34 15.52 3.34
C ALA A 290 -2.00 15.28 1.86
N ILE A 291 -2.36 16.20 0.97
CA ILE A 291 -2.10 16.11 -0.47
C ILE A 291 -0.60 16.13 -0.74
N TYR A 292 0.13 17.12 -0.22
CA TYR A 292 1.55 17.32 -0.55
C TYR A 292 2.38 16.08 -0.21
N THR A 293 2.22 15.55 0.99
CA THR A 293 2.97 14.37 1.43
C THR A 293 2.43 13.07 0.79
N SER A 294 1.12 12.99 0.50
CA SER A 294 0.55 11.85 -0.23
C SER A 294 1.18 11.67 -1.61
N LEU A 295 1.49 12.74 -2.34
CA LEU A 295 2.12 12.64 -3.66
C LEU A 295 3.46 11.91 -3.60
N THR A 296 4.28 12.23 -2.59
CA THR A 296 5.54 11.51 -2.30
C THR A 296 5.28 10.02 -2.10
N GLY A 297 4.31 9.69 -1.24
CA GLY A 297 3.96 8.30 -0.92
C GLY A 297 3.43 7.52 -2.11
N VAL A 298 2.55 8.13 -2.93
CA VAL A 298 2.00 7.52 -4.14
C VAL A 298 3.12 7.17 -5.12
N ILE A 299 4.06 8.09 -5.37
CA ILE A 299 5.18 7.86 -6.28
C ILE A 299 6.10 6.76 -5.74
N MET A 300 6.44 6.80 -4.45
CA MET A 300 7.21 5.74 -3.79
C MET A 300 6.52 4.37 -3.94
N GLY A 301 5.21 4.32 -3.75
CA GLY A 301 4.41 3.10 -3.86
C GLY A 301 4.32 2.55 -5.28
N LEU A 302 4.16 3.41 -6.29
CA LEU A 302 4.20 3.02 -7.70
C LEU A 302 5.54 2.40 -8.07
N VAL A 303 6.63 3.06 -7.66
CA VAL A 303 7.99 2.59 -7.94
C VAL A 303 8.29 1.29 -7.20
N ALA A 304 7.97 1.21 -5.91
CA ALA A 304 8.19 0.01 -5.12
C ALA A 304 7.42 -1.20 -5.66
N ARG A 305 6.17 -0.98 -6.09
CA ARG A 305 5.33 -2.02 -6.69
C ARG A 305 5.90 -2.55 -8.01
N LYS A 306 6.58 -1.71 -8.79
CA LYS A 306 7.05 -2.05 -10.14
C LYS A 306 8.51 -2.50 -10.19
N TRP A 307 9.38 -1.83 -9.43
CA TRP A 307 10.84 -1.98 -9.49
C TRP A 307 11.47 -2.45 -8.18
N GLY A 308 10.65 -2.68 -7.14
CA GLY A 308 11.10 -3.21 -5.87
C GLY A 308 11.62 -2.16 -4.89
N THR A 309 12.16 -2.65 -3.79
CA THR A 309 12.41 -1.90 -2.55
C THR A 309 13.46 -0.81 -2.73
N LEU A 310 14.61 -1.12 -3.35
CA LEU A 310 15.69 -0.15 -3.49
C LEU A 310 15.29 1.05 -4.37
N PRO A 311 14.74 0.86 -5.59
CA PRO A 311 14.17 1.97 -6.35
C PRO A 311 13.07 2.72 -5.60
N GLY A 312 12.24 2.00 -4.82
CA GLY A 312 11.17 2.60 -4.00
C GLY A 312 11.68 3.55 -2.92
N VAL A 313 12.86 3.30 -2.37
CA VAL A 313 13.53 4.22 -1.43
C VAL A 313 14.22 5.36 -2.17
N LEU A 314 14.98 5.06 -3.23
CA LEU A 314 15.78 6.07 -3.93
C LEU A 314 14.93 7.12 -4.66
N ILE A 315 13.72 6.75 -5.11
CA ILE A 315 12.83 7.71 -5.76
C ILE A 315 12.38 8.83 -4.82
N PHE A 316 12.49 8.66 -3.49
CA PHE A 316 12.18 9.69 -2.49
C PHE A 316 12.73 11.07 -2.86
N LEU A 317 13.99 11.14 -3.32
CA LEU A 317 14.67 12.40 -3.68
C LEU A 317 13.97 13.19 -4.80
N VAL A 318 13.20 12.50 -5.64
CA VAL A 318 12.44 13.08 -6.74
C VAL A 318 10.95 13.16 -6.39
N ALA A 319 10.45 12.17 -5.64
CA ALA A 319 9.05 12.01 -5.28
C ALA A 319 8.52 13.13 -4.38
N THR A 320 9.37 13.81 -3.61
CA THR A 320 8.99 14.93 -2.74
C THR A 320 8.68 16.21 -3.50
N TRP A 321 9.28 16.41 -4.67
CA TRP A 321 9.20 17.67 -5.41
C TRP A 321 7.77 18.09 -5.80
N PRO A 322 6.88 17.20 -6.28
CA PRO A 322 5.49 17.58 -6.56
C PRO A 322 4.77 18.18 -5.35
N GLY A 323 4.95 17.61 -4.16
CA GLY A 323 4.41 18.16 -2.91
C GLY A 323 5.04 19.51 -2.56
N MET A 324 6.37 19.60 -2.66
CA MET A 324 7.10 20.86 -2.45
C MET A 324 6.63 21.96 -3.39
N PHE A 325 6.42 21.68 -4.68
CA PHE A 325 5.97 22.69 -5.64
C PHE A 325 4.56 23.21 -5.35
N LEU A 326 3.62 22.33 -4.96
CA LEU A 326 2.30 22.76 -4.54
C LEU A 326 2.37 23.65 -3.29
N HIS A 327 3.24 23.30 -2.35
CA HIS A 327 3.42 24.05 -1.13
C HIS A 327 4.15 25.39 -1.38
N PHE A 328 5.19 25.43 -2.24
CA PHE A 328 5.80 26.66 -2.74
C PHE A 328 4.76 27.57 -3.40
N ALA A 329 3.87 27.00 -4.22
CA ALA A 329 2.83 27.75 -4.90
C ALA A 329 1.81 28.33 -3.90
N TRP A 330 1.42 27.57 -2.87
CA TRP A 330 0.53 28.05 -1.81
C TRP A 330 1.16 29.21 -1.02
N ASN A 331 2.37 29.02 -0.46
CA ASN A 331 3.05 30.05 0.33
C ASN A 331 3.45 31.26 -0.52
N GLY A 332 3.95 31.03 -1.73
CA GLY A 332 4.28 32.07 -2.69
C GLY A 332 3.07 32.91 -3.07
N SER A 333 1.91 32.28 -3.33
CA SER A 333 0.68 33.02 -3.66
C SER A 333 0.20 33.86 -2.49
N ALA A 334 0.20 33.30 -1.27
CA ALA A 334 -0.19 34.03 -0.05
C ALA A 334 0.72 35.24 0.22
N THR A 335 2.02 35.11 -0.07
CA THR A 335 3.03 36.13 0.23
C THR A 335 3.09 37.22 -0.83
N LEU A 336 3.05 36.84 -2.12
CA LEU A 336 3.25 37.77 -3.24
C LEU A 336 1.97 38.48 -3.66
N PHE A 337 0.79 37.90 -3.38
CA PHE A 337 -0.50 38.45 -3.81
C PHE A 337 -1.50 38.54 -2.65
N PRO A 338 -1.25 39.35 -1.60
CA PRO A 338 -2.13 39.46 -0.43
C PRO A 338 -3.39 40.29 -0.76
N SER A 339 -4.27 39.77 -1.61
CA SER A 339 -5.52 40.40 -2.03
C SER A 339 -6.70 39.43 -1.90
N LEU A 340 -7.91 39.96 -1.71
CA LEU A 340 -9.12 39.13 -1.66
C LEU A 340 -9.31 38.30 -2.94
N GLY A 341 -9.03 38.88 -4.11
CA GLY A 341 -9.14 38.18 -5.40
C GLY A 341 -8.17 36.99 -5.49
N ALA A 342 -6.92 37.18 -5.09
CA ALA A 342 -5.93 36.10 -5.06
C ALA A 342 -6.30 35.01 -4.04
N LEU A 343 -6.78 35.40 -2.84
CA LEU A 343 -7.29 34.46 -1.84
C LEU A 343 -8.42 33.60 -2.42
N LEU A 344 -9.41 34.21 -3.09
CA LEU A 344 -10.51 33.45 -3.71
C LEU A 344 -10.00 32.45 -4.77
N ILE A 345 -9.03 32.85 -5.59
CA ILE A 345 -8.40 31.96 -6.58
C ILE A 345 -7.69 30.79 -5.88
N MET A 346 -6.94 31.07 -4.81
CA MET A 346 -6.26 30.03 -4.02
C MET A 346 -7.25 29.04 -3.41
N LEU A 347 -8.36 29.51 -2.85
CA LEU A 347 -9.38 28.63 -2.26
C LEU A 347 -10.08 27.78 -3.34
N ILE A 348 -10.32 28.32 -4.54
CA ILE A 348 -10.86 27.56 -5.67
C ILE A 348 -9.85 26.48 -6.12
N ALA A 349 -8.56 26.84 -6.21
CA ALA A 349 -7.50 25.90 -6.56
C ALA A 349 -7.37 24.78 -5.53
N GLU A 350 -7.41 25.10 -4.24
CA GLU A 350 -7.37 24.13 -3.14
C GLU A 350 -8.57 23.18 -3.17
N PHE A 351 -9.78 23.70 -3.42
CA PHE A 351 -10.97 22.87 -3.59
C PHE A 351 -10.82 21.91 -4.79
N ALA A 352 -10.29 22.39 -5.91
CA ALA A 352 -10.04 21.55 -7.08
C ALA A 352 -8.99 20.47 -6.80
N LEU A 353 -7.88 20.81 -6.13
CA LEU A 353 -6.85 19.86 -5.72
C LEU A 353 -7.40 18.80 -4.76
N SER A 354 -8.23 19.23 -3.79
CA SER A 354 -8.91 18.33 -2.86
C SER A 354 -9.82 17.33 -3.59
N ALA A 355 -10.60 17.81 -4.56
CA ALA A 355 -11.46 16.95 -5.38
C ALA A 355 -10.64 15.96 -6.22
N LEU A 356 -9.54 16.40 -6.82
CA LEU A 356 -8.61 15.54 -7.57
C LEU A 356 -7.98 14.47 -6.67
N TRP A 357 -7.60 14.83 -5.45
CA TRP A 357 -7.01 13.91 -4.48
C TRP A 357 -8.02 12.86 -4.00
N LEU A 358 -9.27 13.25 -3.70
CA LEU A 358 -10.35 12.30 -3.40
C LEU A 358 -10.64 11.36 -4.59
N GLY A 359 -10.62 11.90 -5.82
CA GLY A 359 -10.71 11.12 -7.04
C GLY A 359 -9.55 10.12 -7.19
N LEU A 360 -8.32 10.55 -6.87
CA LEU A 360 -7.14 9.68 -6.85
C LEU A 360 -7.30 8.54 -5.84
N ILE A 361 -7.78 8.81 -4.62
CA ILE A 361 -8.09 7.76 -3.63
C ILE A 361 -9.04 6.73 -4.23
N ALA A 362 -10.14 7.17 -4.83
CA ALA A 362 -11.11 6.26 -5.45
C ALA A 362 -10.43 5.39 -6.53
N VAL A 363 -9.67 6.00 -7.45
CA VAL A 363 -8.92 5.28 -8.49
C VAL A 363 -7.95 4.26 -7.90
N LEU A 364 -7.21 4.62 -6.85
CA LEU A 364 -6.25 3.72 -6.20
C LEU A 364 -6.92 2.55 -5.47
N VAL A 365 -8.07 2.78 -4.84
CA VAL A 365 -8.89 1.70 -4.23
C VAL A 365 -9.43 0.73 -5.29
N PHE A 366 -9.89 1.26 -6.43
CA PHE A 366 -10.32 0.40 -7.55
C PHE A 366 -9.15 -0.40 -8.13
N ASP A 367 -8.00 0.25 -8.31
CA ASP A 367 -6.79 -0.38 -8.81
C ASP A 367 -6.32 -1.52 -7.89
N GLU A 368 -6.36 -1.33 -6.57
CA GLU A 368 -5.98 -2.36 -5.61
C GLU A 368 -6.92 -3.59 -5.64
N SER A 369 -8.23 -3.36 -5.73
CA SER A 369 -9.21 -4.44 -5.92
C SER A 369 -8.96 -5.19 -7.23
N ARG A 370 -8.65 -4.47 -8.30
CA ARG A 370 -8.35 -5.05 -9.61
C ARG A 370 -7.05 -5.86 -9.59
N LEU A 371 -5.98 -5.34 -8.98
CA LEU A 371 -4.71 -6.03 -8.82
C LEU A 371 -4.88 -7.32 -8.01
N THR A 372 -5.68 -7.26 -6.93
CA THR A 372 -6.02 -8.43 -6.12
C THR A 372 -6.63 -9.54 -6.98
N ARG A 373 -7.60 -9.21 -7.87
CA ARG A 373 -8.22 -10.18 -8.79
C ARG A 373 -7.20 -10.81 -9.74
N VAL A 374 -6.35 -9.99 -10.34
CA VAL A 374 -5.33 -10.47 -11.28
C VAL A 374 -4.40 -11.47 -10.60
N ARG A 375 -3.88 -11.14 -9.42
CA ARG A 375 -2.95 -12.01 -8.69
C ARG A 375 -3.62 -13.27 -8.15
N LEU A 376 -4.85 -13.18 -7.65
CA LEU A 376 -5.62 -14.37 -7.26
C LEU A 376 -5.96 -15.26 -8.47
N GLY A 377 -6.16 -14.66 -9.65
CA GLY A 377 -6.38 -15.36 -10.91
C GLY A 377 -5.23 -16.27 -11.32
N GLU A 378 -3.98 -15.88 -11.05
CA GLU A 378 -2.81 -16.74 -11.27
C GLU A 378 -2.91 -18.04 -10.46
N TYR A 379 -3.33 -17.95 -9.19
CA TYR A 379 -3.53 -19.12 -8.35
C TYR A 379 -4.73 -19.97 -8.78
N ALA A 380 -5.79 -19.34 -9.28
CA ALA A 380 -6.94 -20.07 -9.84
C ALA A 380 -6.58 -20.88 -11.09
N ASN A 381 -5.81 -20.28 -12.00
CA ASN A 381 -5.30 -20.97 -13.19
C ASN A 381 -4.37 -22.15 -12.84
N MET A 382 -3.78 -22.15 -11.64
CA MET A 382 -2.95 -23.24 -11.10
C MET A 382 -3.73 -24.23 -10.21
N GLY A 383 -5.05 -24.07 -10.07
CA GLY A 383 -5.92 -24.99 -9.33
C GLY A 383 -5.97 -24.78 -7.81
N TRP A 384 -5.42 -23.68 -7.29
CA TRP A 384 -5.49 -23.35 -5.86
C TRP A 384 -6.83 -22.72 -5.44
N LEU A 385 -7.51 -22.03 -6.36
CA LEU A 385 -8.79 -21.35 -6.19
C LEU A 385 -9.69 -21.59 -7.40
N THR A 386 -11.01 -21.42 -7.25
CA THR A 386 -11.91 -21.30 -8.42
C THR A 386 -12.01 -19.85 -8.90
N HIS A 387 -12.42 -19.64 -10.15
CA HIS A 387 -12.59 -18.28 -10.71
C HIS A 387 -13.75 -17.51 -10.05
N GLU A 388 -14.75 -18.22 -9.54
CA GLU A 388 -15.83 -17.67 -8.72
C GLU A 388 -15.30 -17.20 -7.36
N GLU A 389 -14.39 -17.96 -6.74
CA GLU A 389 -13.71 -17.55 -5.51
C GLU A 389 -12.84 -16.32 -5.74
N VAL A 390 -12.14 -16.23 -6.88
CA VAL A 390 -11.40 -15.01 -7.25
C VAL A 390 -12.34 -13.81 -7.37
N THR A 391 -13.52 -13.99 -7.95
CA THR A 391 -14.52 -12.91 -8.06
C THR A 391 -15.07 -12.52 -6.68
N MET A 392 -15.35 -13.49 -5.82
CA MET A 392 -15.81 -13.27 -4.46
C MET A 392 -14.75 -12.54 -3.61
N LEU A 393 -13.50 -12.98 -3.65
CA LEU A 393 -12.39 -12.44 -2.86
C LEU A 393 -11.84 -11.13 -3.41
N GLY A 394 -11.91 -10.94 -4.73
CA GLY A 394 -11.29 -9.83 -5.43
C GLY A 394 -12.23 -8.67 -5.74
N THR A 395 -13.53 -8.73 -5.41
CA THR A 395 -14.47 -7.60 -5.59
C THR A 395 -15.14 -7.17 -4.29
N TRP A 396 -15.51 -5.88 -4.19
CA TRP A 396 -16.27 -5.35 -3.05
C TRP A 396 -17.62 -6.02 -2.87
N LYS A 397 -18.36 -6.18 -3.97
CA LYS A 397 -19.67 -6.86 -3.99
C LYS A 397 -19.52 -8.32 -3.55
N GLY A 398 -18.56 -9.04 -4.11
CA GLY A 398 -18.25 -10.42 -3.74
C GLY A 398 -17.89 -10.60 -2.26
N ARG A 399 -17.01 -9.75 -1.72
CA ARG A 399 -16.65 -9.79 -0.28
C ARG A 399 -17.87 -9.51 0.61
N ARG A 400 -18.78 -8.63 0.18
CA ARG A 400 -20.02 -8.32 0.93
C ARG A 400 -20.97 -9.53 0.92
N GLU A 401 -21.18 -10.14 -0.23
CA GLU A 401 -22.02 -11.34 -0.40
C GLU A 401 -21.45 -12.53 0.35
N GLY A 402 -20.14 -12.79 0.23
CA GLY A 402 -19.45 -13.85 0.97
C GLY A 402 -19.56 -13.67 2.48
N ARG A 403 -19.44 -12.44 3.00
CA ARG A 403 -19.68 -12.15 4.42
C ARG A 403 -21.14 -12.34 4.82
N ALA A 404 -22.10 -12.03 3.96
CA ALA A 404 -23.53 -12.21 4.25
C ALA A 404 -23.87 -13.70 4.32
N TRP A 405 -23.43 -14.49 3.34
CA TRP A 405 -23.53 -15.95 3.35
C TRP A 405 -22.83 -16.57 4.57
N ALA A 406 -21.60 -16.16 4.86
CA ALA A 406 -20.89 -16.67 6.03
C ALA A 406 -21.59 -16.32 7.35
N ARG A 407 -22.39 -15.23 7.41
CA ARG A 407 -23.23 -14.94 8.59
C ARG A 407 -24.39 -15.93 8.72
N SER A 408 -25.04 -16.31 7.63
CA SER A 408 -26.19 -17.24 7.68
C SER A 408 -25.80 -18.63 8.17
N ILE A 409 -24.54 -19.02 8.02
CA ILE A 409 -23.99 -20.31 8.50
C ILE A 409 -23.11 -20.16 9.76
N GLY A 410 -23.10 -19.00 10.42
CA GLY A 410 -22.30 -18.77 11.64
C GLY A 410 -20.78 -18.85 11.45
N ALA A 411 -20.28 -18.67 10.23
CA ALA A 411 -18.87 -18.79 9.84
C ALA A 411 -18.19 -17.45 9.50
N LEU A 412 -18.80 -16.31 9.85
CA LEU A 412 -18.27 -14.96 9.56
C LEU A 412 -16.78 -14.78 9.96
N PRO A 413 -16.30 -15.24 11.13
CA PRO A 413 -14.87 -15.12 11.47
C PRO A 413 -13.95 -15.86 10.50
N ALA A 414 -14.35 -17.04 10.01
CA ALA A 414 -13.59 -17.80 9.02
C ALA A 414 -13.56 -17.07 7.67
N MET A 415 -14.68 -16.51 7.22
CA MET A 415 -14.74 -15.72 5.99
C MET A 415 -13.89 -14.45 6.06
N LYS A 416 -13.87 -13.75 7.22
CA LYS A 416 -12.99 -12.59 7.42
C LYS A 416 -11.51 -12.97 7.31
N ARG A 417 -11.10 -14.13 7.86
CA ARG A 417 -9.73 -14.64 7.71
C ARG A 417 -9.43 -15.02 6.27
N PHE A 418 -10.36 -15.72 5.59
CA PHE A 418 -10.21 -16.11 4.19
C PHE A 418 -10.00 -14.91 3.26
N ILE A 419 -10.81 -13.85 3.42
CA ILE A 419 -10.66 -12.59 2.68
C ILE A 419 -9.30 -11.93 2.98
N LYS A 420 -8.91 -11.85 4.26
CA LYS A 420 -7.66 -11.21 4.68
C LYS A 420 -6.43 -11.96 4.13
N GLU A 421 -6.44 -13.28 4.21
CA GLU A 421 -5.33 -14.11 3.72
C GLU A 421 -5.24 -14.11 2.19
N ALA A 422 -6.37 -14.05 1.48
CA ALA A 422 -6.38 -13.89 0.03
C ALA A 422 -5.78 -12.54 -0.40
N ALA A 423 -6.15 -11.44 0.29
CA ALA A 423 -5.54 -10.12 0.04
C ALA A 423 -4.03 -10.15 0.32
N ALA A 424 -3.62 -10.73 1.46
CA ALA A 424 -2.21 -10.87 1.81
C ALA A 424 -1.43 -11.76 0.81
N LEU A 425 -2.05 -12.80 0.27
CA LEU A 425 -1.47 -13.66 -0.77
C LEU A 425 -1.25 -12.87 -2.06
N ALA A 426 -2.26 -12.14 -2.53
CA ALA A 426 -2.16 -11.28 -3.71
C ALA A 426 -1.06 -10.22 -3.56
N ALA A 427 -0.99 -9.55 -2.41
CA ALA A 427 0.05 -8.57 -2.11
C ALA A 427 1.44 -9.22 -2.05
N THR A 428 1.56 -10.41 -1.44
CA THR A 428 2.81 -11.18 -1.39
C THR A 428 3.28 -11.57 -2.78
N ARG A 429 2.37 -12.02 -3.64
CA ARG A 429 2.67 -12.34 -5.04
C ARG A 429 3.19 -11.14 -5.80
N GLN A 430 2.54 -9.98 -5.66
CA GLN A 430 3.00 -8.74 -6.29
C GLN A 430 4.40 -8.35 -5.83
N ARG A 431 4.69 -8.45 -4.52
CA ARG A 431 6.02 -8.17 -3.99
C ARG A 431 7.08 -9.13 -4.51
N LEU A 432 6.78 -10.44 -4.59
CA LEU A 432 7.70 -11.43 -5.15
C LEU A 432 8.09 -11.12 -6.61
N LEU A 433 7.15 -10.58 -7.39
CA LEU A 433 7.42 -10.14 -8.77
C LEU A 433 8.30 -8.89 -8.84
N ALA A 434 8.23 -8.00 -7.84
CA ALA A 434 8.99 -6.75 -7.81
C ALA A 434 10.37 -6.89 -7.15
N ASP A 435 10.45 -7.56 -6.00
CA ASP A 435 11.65 -7.71 -5.17
C ASP A 435 12.43 -9.01 -5.45
N GLY A 436 11.83 -9.95 -6.19
CA GLY A 436 12.39 -11.28 -6.43
C GLY A 436 12.06 -12.31 -5.35
N ALA A 437 12.38 -13.57 -5.66
CA ALA A 437 11.91 -14.74 -4.92
C ALA A 437 12.85 -15.13 -3.75
N SER A 438 12.92 -14.30 -2.71
CA SER A 438 13.71 -14.66 -1.52
C SER A 438 13.14 -15.91 -0.81
N PRO A 439 13.97 -16.78 -0.20
CA PRO A 439 13.49 -18.00 0.46
C PRO A 439 12.43 -17.74 1.55
N ARG A 440 12.58 -16.63 2.30
CA ARG A 440 11.61 -16.21 3.31
C ARG A 440 10.27 -15.82 2.69
N ALA A 441 10.30 -15.09 1.57
CA ALA A 441 9.08 -14.66 0.89
C ALA A 441 8.33 -15.84 0.25
N ILE A 442 9.03 -16.82 -0.34
CA ILE A 442 8.43 -18.06 -0.85
C ILE A 442 7.81 -18.87 0.30
N THR A 443 8.51 -18.98 1.43
CA THR A 443 7.98 -19.70 2.61
C THR A 443 6.71 -19.04 3.13
N HIS A 444 6.68 -17.71 3.16
CA HIS A 444 5.50 -16.95 3.55
C HIS A 444 4.32 -17.12 2.58
N GLU A 445 4.58 -17.12 1.27
CA GLU A 445 3.56 -17.41 0.24
C GLU A 445 2.96 -18.81 0.43
N ARG A 446 3.79 -19.83 0.70
CA ARG A 446 3.33 -21.20 0.99
C ARG A 446 2.49 -21.29 2.26
N ASP A 447 2.90 -20.60 3.33
CA ASP A 447 2.14 -20.52 4.58
C ASP A 447 0.76 -19.88 4.35
N LEU A 448 0.70 -18.78 3.58
CA LEU A 448 -0.56 -18.14 3.19
C LEU A 448 -1.46 -19.09 2.39
N LEU A 449 -0.92 -19.83 1.42
CA LEU A 449 -1.68 -20.85 0.67
C LEU A 449 -2.23 -21.96 1.58
N GLY A 450 -1.45 -22.40 2.56
CA GLY A 450 -1.87 -23.39 3.55
C GLY A 450 -3.03 -22.90 4.41
N ARG A 451 -2.93 -21.66 4.92
CA ARG A 451 -3.99 -21.03 5.73
C ARG A 451 -5.25 -20.77 4.91
N LEU A 452 -5.09 -20.31 3.66
CA LEU A 452 -6.18 -20.06 2.73
C LEU A 452 -6.98 -21.35 2.48
N THR A 453 -6.27 -22.47 2.25
CA THR A 453 -6.88 -23.80 2.09
C THR A 453 -7.62 -24.23 3.36
N SER A 454 -7.00 -24.06 4.54
CA SER A 454 -7.61 -24.40 5.83
C SER A 454 -8.89 -23.60 6.12
N ASN A 455 -8.87 -22.29 5.89
CA ASN A 455 -10.04 -21.44 6.09
C ASN A 455 -11.16 -21.78 5.10
N ARG A 456 -10.82 -22.12 3.84
CA ARG A 456 -11.81 -22.60 2.86
C ARG A 456 -12.48 -23.89 3.33
N SER A 457 -11.70 -24.88 3.78
CA SER A 457 -12.22 -26.13 4.36
C SER A 457 -13.14 -25.87 5.57
N ALA A 458 -12.78 -24.91 6.43
CA ALA A 458 -13.60 -24.53 7.58
C ALA A 458 -14.92 -23.84 7.19
N LEU A 459 -14.97 -23.17 6.05
CA LEU A 459 -16.21 -22.59 5.51
C LEU A 459 -17.12 -23.68 4.92
N LEU A 460 -16.54 -24.60 4.13
CA LEU A 460 -17.30 -25.68 3.47
C LEU A 460 -17.85 -26.72 4.45
N THR A 461 -17.22 -26.90 5.61
CA THR A 461 -17.72 -27.84 6.65
C THR A 461 -18.88 -27.28 7.47
N ARG A 462 -19.14 -25.97 7.40
CA ARG A 462 -20.26 -25.31 8.08
C ARG A 462 -21.44 -24.99 7.15
N ALA A 463 -21.20 -25.09 5.84
CA ALA A 463 -22.20 -24.92 4.79
C ALA A 463 -22.94 -26.24 4.58
#